data_AF-A0A0G2J6U9-F1
#
_entry.id   AF-A0A0G2J6U9-F1
#
_cell.length_a   1.000
_cell.length_b   1.000
_cell.length_c   1.000
_cell.angle_alpha   90.00
_cell.angle_beta   90.00
_cell.angle_gamma   90.00
#
_symmetry.space_group_name_H-M   'P 1'
#
loop_
_entity.id
_entity.type
_entity.pdbx_description
1 polymer ?
#
loop_
_entity_poly.entity_id
_entity_poly.type
_entity_poly.pdbx_seq_one_letter_code
_entity_poly.pdbx_strand_id
1 'polypeptide(L)'
;MATSAPCEKELFEYTRGRFLLDEASQMARRRVHFNMSELASVAAKSVGAKQCVDIEKCPDGLFNKAYILTMDSGKQVIGKVPNPNAGIPYYTIASEVATMDFARNVLGTPTPHVYAWDGCRSGVGSNSVGAEFIIMERVPGVSLASLWWKLELGEKLKILLQVASFQKRWVEVQFTKFGSLYFAESTSFRGGESQMGVVGNPRFVIGPAVGREWSDEGRQNVQCDRGPWDSIVSYRKAIAL
;
A
#
# COMPACT_ATOMS: atom_id res chain seq x y z
N MET A 1 7.96 29.95 -3.44
CA MET A 1 6.57 30.35 -3.14
C MET A 1 6.18 29.62 -1.87
N ALA A 2 5.88 30.33 -0.79
CA ALA A 2 5.43 29.70 0.44
C ALA A 2 4.03 29.12 0.19
N THR A 3 3.91 27.80 0.20
CA THR A 3 2.62 27.11 0.23
C THR A 3 1.98 27.39 1.57
N SER A 4 0.85 28.12 1.55
CA SER A 4 -0.02 28.24 2.71
C SER A 4 -0.36 26.84 3.24
N ALA A 5 -0.35 26.66 4.56
CA ALA A 5 -0.79 25.41 5.18
C ALA A 5 -2.16 25.01 4.58
N PRO A 6 -2.34 23.75 4.13
CA PRO A 6 -3.59 23.32 3.51
C PRO A 6 -4.75 23.59 4.48
N CYS A 7 -5.87 24.06 3.95
CA CYS A 7 -7.11 24.09 4.75
C CYS A 7 -7.38 22.66 5.23
N GLU A 8 -7.76 22.47 6.49
CA GLU A 8 -7.95 21.14 7.11
C GLU A 8 -8.85 20.22 6.26
N LYS A 9 -9.81 20.79 5.52
CA LYS A 9 -10.67 20.07 4.57
C LYS A 9 -9.90 19.46 3.38
N GLU A 10 -8.87 20.14 2.87
CA GLU A 10 -8.08 19.70 1.71
C GLU A 10 -7.28 18.43 2.00
N LEU A 11 -6.96 18.17 3.28
CA LEU A 11 -6.29 16.94 3.71
C LEU A 11 -7.11 15.70 3.34
N PHE A 12 -8.44 15.79 3.37
CA PHE A 12 -9.35 14.65 3.22
C PHE A 12 -10.05 14.58 1.87
N GLU A 13 -10.15 15.68 1.13
CA GLU A 13 -10.82 15.69 -0.17
C GLU A 13 -9.93 15.10 -1.28
N TYR A 14 -10.53 14.66 -2.39
CA TYR A 14 -9.78 14.34 -3.61
C TYR A 14 -9.59 15.63 -4.42
N THR A 15 -8.35 15.94 -4.79
CA THR A 15 -7.99 17.26 -5.35
C THR A 15 -7.29 17.17 -6.70
N ARG A 16 -6.88 15.97 -7.12
CA ARG A 16 -6.08 15.78 -8.35
C ARG A 16 -6.88 15.96 -9.65
N GLY A 17 -8.21 15.86 -9.62
CA GLY A 17 -9.02 16.03 -10.82
C GLY A 17 -10.51 15.80 -10.60
N ARG A 18 -11.24 15.68 -11.71
CA ARG A 18 -12.69 15.41 -11.73
C ARG A 18 -12.99 14.11 -12.46
N PHE A 19 -14.18 13.55 -12.22
CA PHE A 19 -14.63 12.33 -12.85
C PHE A 19 -15.72 12.65 -13.88
N LEU A 20 -15.61 12.04 -15.07
CA LEU A 20 -16.61 12.23 -16.14
C LEU A 20 -17.92 11.51 -15.84
N LEU A 21 -17.87 10.43 -15.05
CA LEU A 21 -19.02 9.59 -14.68
C LEU A 21 -19.15 9.54 -13.17
N ASP A 22 -20.39 9.65 -12.68
CA ASP A 22 -20.79 9.52 -11.27
C ASP A 22 -19.88 10.24 -10.28
N GLU A 23 -19.56 11.50 -10.57
CA GLU A 23 -18.52 12.23 -9.84
C GLU A 23 -18.75 12.27 -8.33
N ALA A 24 -19.98 12.55 -7.88
CA ALA A 24 -20.30 12.58 -6.45
C ALA A 24 -19.95 11.24 -5.77
N SER A 25 -20.24 10.11 -6.43
CA SER A 25 -19.89 8.77 -5.94
C SER A 25 -18.37 8.53 -5.95
N GLN A 26 -17.69 8.92 -7.03
CA GLN A 26 -16.24 8.77 -7.15
C GLN A 26 -15.47 9.61 -6.12
N MET A 27 -15.95 10.81 -5.83
CA MET A 27 -15.41 11.69 -4.79
C MET A 27 -15.65 11.11 -3.39
N ALA A 28 -16.88 10.69 -3.09
CA ALA A 28 -17.24 10.09 -1.80
C ALA A 28 -16.41 8.83 -1.50
N ARG A 29 -16.20 7.96 -2.50
CA ARG A 29 -15.38 6.74 -2.38
C ARG A 29 -13.89 7.00 -2.21
N ARG A 30 -13.43 8.24 -2.40
CA ARG A 30 -12.02 8.70 -2.20
C ARG A 30 -11.86 9.65 -1.03
N ARG A 31 -12.90 9.80 -0.22
CA ARG A 31 -12.88 10.53 1.03
C ARG A 31 -12.82 9.52 2.18
N VAL A 32 -11.81 9.67 3.02
CA VAL A 32 -11.62 8.89 4.24
C VAL A 32 -11.59 9.85 5.42
N HIS A 33 -12.33 9.53 6.47
CA HIS A 33 -12.33 10.30 7.72
C HIS A 33 -11.44 9.58 8.72
N PHE A 34 -10.45 10.29 9.25
CA PHE A 34 -9.51 9.78 10.22
C PHE A 34 -8.91 10.93 11.03
N ASN A 35 -8.30 10.63 12.16
CA ASN A 35 -7.66 11.60 13.02
C ASN A 35 -6.20 11.83 12.58
N MET A 36 -5.96 12.97 11.92
CA MET A 36 -4.63 13.35 11.44
C MET A 36 -3.61 13.52 12.58
N SER A 37 -4.02 14.07 13.72
CA SER A 37 -3.17 14.25 14.89
C SER A 37 -2.70 12.91 15.47
N GLU A 38 -3.58 11.92 15.49
CA GLU A 38 -3.25 10.56 15.91
C GLU A 38 -2.32 9.86 14.90
N LEU A 39 -2.56 10.04 13.59
CA LEU A 39 -1.64 9.53 12.56
C LEU A 39 -0.23 10.12 12.72
N ALA A 40 -0.15 11.43 12.96
CA ALA A 40 1.10 12.15 13.19
C ALA A 40 1.80 11.69 14.50
N SER A 41 1.02 11.43 15.56
CA SER A 41 1.51 10.89 16.83
C SER A 41 2.09 9.48 16.67
N VAL A 42 1.37 8.59 15.95
CA VAL A 42 1.86 7.24 15.63
C VAL A 42 3.13 7.33 14.80
N ALA A 43 3.17 8.22 13.80
CA ALA A 43 4.35 8.42 12.98
C ALA A 43 5.57 8.84 13.80
N ALA A 44 5.42 9.84 14.68
CA ALA A 44 6.49 10.30 15.56
C ALA A 44 7.02 9.17 16.46
N LYS A 45 6.12 8.45 17.13
CA LYS A 45 6.47 7.30 17.97
C LYS A 45 7.22 6.21 17.20
N SER A 46 6.75 5.88 15.99
CA SER A 46 7.34 4.80 15.17
C SER A 46 8.79 5.05 14.75
N VAL A 47 9.24 6.31 14.78
CA VAL A 47 10.63 6.69 14.44
C VAL A 47 11.40 7.28 15.62
N GLY A 48 10.87 7.21 16.84
CA GLY A 48 11.52 7.73 18.04
C GLY A 48 11.61 9.26 18.12
N ALA A 49 10.74 9.97 17.41
CA ALA A 49 10.61 11.42 17.48
C ALA A 49 9.63 11.85 18.59
N LYS A 50 9.74 13.10 19.07
CA LYS A 50 8.82 13.60 20.11
C LYS A 50 7.47 14.00 19.53
N GLN A 51 7.49 14.64 18.36
CA GLN A 51 6.30 15.12 17.67
C GLN A 51 6.51 15.32 16.17
N CYS A 52 5.41 15.34 15.44
CA CYS A 52 5.35 15.84 14.07
C CYS A 52 5.16 17.37 14.11
N VAL A 53 5.98 18.10 13.38
CA VAL A 53 5.96 19.58 13.33
C VAL A 53 5.33 20.14 12.06
N ASP A 54 5.25 19.34 11.00
CA ASP A 54 4.68 19.76 9.72
C ASP A 54 4.05 18.59 8.96
N ILE A 55 2.98 18.86 8.22
CA ILE A 55 2.16 17.88 7.49
C ILE A 55 1.87 18.44 6.10
N GLU A 56 2.36 17.75 5.08
CA GLU A 56 2.11 18.09 3.68
C GLU A 56 1.37 16.94 3.00
N LYS A 57 0.24 17.22 2.36
CA LYS A 57 -0.48 16.21 1.57
C LYS A 57 0.19 16.01 0.21
N CYS A 58 0.51 14.77 -0.13
CA CYS A 58 0.96 14.42 -1.47
C CYS A 58 -0.18 14.52 -2.50
N PRO A 59 0.13 14.71 -3.80
CA PRO A 59 -0.88 14.62 -4.86
C PRO A 59 -1.69 13.32 -4.76
N ASP A 60 -3.02 13.44 -4.83
CA ASP A 60 -3.90 12.29 -4.56
C ASP A 60 -3.63 11.11 -5.51
N GLY A 61 -3.54 9.93 -4.92
CA GLY A 61 -3.68 8.66 -5.63
C GLY A 61 -5.14 8.34 -5.90
N LEU A 62 -5.39 7.30 -6.70
CA LEU A 62 -6.75 6.84 -6.96
C LEU A 62 -7.34 6.00 -5.81
N PHE A 63 -6.50 5.45 -4.93
CA PHE A 63 -6.88 4.45 -3.90
C PHE A 63 -6.39 4.78 -2.50
N ASN A 64 -5.55 5.81 -2.33
CA ASN A 64 -5.01 6.17 -1.03
C ASN A 64 -4.65 7.64 -0.99
N LYS A 65 -4.66 8.18 0.21
CA LYS A 65 -4.03 9.46 0.55
C LYS A 65 -2.63 9.18 1.09
N ALA A 66 -1.73 10.10 0.83
CA ALA A 66 -0.37 10.06 1.34
C ALA A 66 0.01 11.45 1.86
N TYR A 67 0.71 11.48 2.96
CA TYR A 67 1.15 12.68 3.64
C TYR A 67 2.64 12.57 3.94
N ILE A 68 3.39 13.63 3.66
CA ILE A 68 4.73 13.81 4.20
C ILE A 68 4.56 14.36 5.61
N LEU A 69 5.07 13.62 6.59
CA LEU A 69 5.07 14.00 7.99
C LEU A 69 6.50 14.34 8.39
N THR A 70 6.75 15.58 8.77
CA THR A 70 8.07 16.07 9.19
C THR A 70 8.16 16.08 10.71
N MET A 71 9.12 15.35 11.25
CA MET A 71 9.36 15.23 12.69
C MET A 71 10.17 16.40 13.25
N ASP A 72 10.12 16.61 14.56
CA ASP A 72 10.95 17.59 15.29
C ASP A 72 12.46 17.38 15.10
N SER A 73 12.88 16.14 14.83
CA SER A 73 14.26 15.80 14.44
C SER A 73 14.65 16.18 13.01
N GLY A 74 13.71 16.67 12.19
CA GLY A 74 13.88 16.90 10.75
C GLY A 74 13.71 15.66 9.87
N LYS A 75 13.58 14.46 10.46
CA LYS A 75 13.28 13.23 9.71
C LYS A 75 11.89 13.32 9.09
N GLN A 76 11.76 12.90 7.84
CA GLN A 76 10.49 12.84 7.12
C GLN A 76 10.07 11.41 6.85
N VAL A 77 8.76 11.15 7.02
CA VAL A 77 8.13 9.86 6.73
C VAL A 77 6.87 10.05 5.89
N ILE A 78 6.40 8.98 5.28
CA ILE A 78 5.11 8.95 4.58
C ILE A 78 4.08 8.28 5.47
N GLY A 79 3.00 9.00 5.79
CA GLY A 79 1.76 8.42 6.28
C GLY A 79 0.83 8.13 5.12
N LYS A 80 0.50 6.86 4.87
CA LYS A 80 -0.41 6.43 3.81
C LYS A 80 -1.69 5.88 4.42
N VAL A 81 -2.83 6.36 3.94
CA VAL A 81 -4.17 5.95 4.39
C VAL A 81 -4.96 5.51 3.16
N PRO A 82 -5.48 4.27 3.10
CA PRO A 82 -6.30 3.82 1.98
C PRO A 82 -7.65 4.56 1.96
N ASN A 83 -8.16 4.76 0.74
CA ASN A 83 -9.51 5.24 0.53
C ASN A 83 -10.50 4.06 0.61
N PRO A 84 -11.80 4.32 0.83
CA PRO A 84 -12.84 3.28 0.82
C PRO A 84 -12.89 2.41 -0.44
N ASN A 85 -12.36 2.89 -1.58
CA ASN A 85 -12.28 2.13 -2.83
C ASN A 85 -11.00 1.28 -2.99
N ALA A 86 -10.14 1.17 -1.97
CA ALA A 86 -8.86 0.46 -2.07
C ALA A 86 -8.97 -1.08 -2.01
N GLY A 87 -10.19 -1.62 -1.87
CA GLY A 87 -10.44 -3.04 -1.67
C GLY A 87 -10.77 -3.37 -0.22
N ILE A 88 -10.55 -4.62 0.19
CA ILE A 88 -10.82 -5.07 1.55
C ILE A 88 -9.71 -4.53 2.46
N PRO A 89 -10.00 -3.60 3.39
CA PRO A 89 -8.97 -2.75 4.00
C PRO A 89 -7.81 -3.51 4.65
N TYR A 90 -8.13 -4.47 5.54
CA TYR A 90 -7.12 -5.29 6.22
C TYR A 90 -6.21 -6.02 5.23
N TYR A 91 -6.80 -6.72 4.26
CA TYR A 91 -6.04 -7.56 3.34
C TYR A 91 -5.17 -6.73 2.41
N THR A 92 -5.66 -5.58 1.93
CA THR A 92 -4.88 -4.68 1.06
C THR A 92 -3.64 -4.17 1.80
N ILE A 93 -3.78 -3.65 3.02
CA ILE A 93 -2.62 -3.15 3.77
C ILE A 93 -1.67 -4.28 4.15
N ALA A 94 -2.17 -5.36 4.74
CA ALA A 94 -1.34 -6.46 5.20
C ALA A 94 -0.52 -7.04 4.05
N SER A 95 -1.12 -7.16 2.86
CA SER A 95 -0.41 -7.65 1.69
C SER A 95 0.59 -6.66 1.11
N GLU A 96 0.26 -5.37 1.11
CA GLU A 96 1.17 -4.32 0.66
C GLU A 96 2.44 -4.28 1.53
N VAL A 97 2.28 -4.31 2.86
CA VAL A 97 3.40 -4.31 3.81
C VAL A 97 4.26 -5.57 3.65
N ALA A 98 3.65 -6.75 3.59
CA ALA A 98 4.38 -8.00 3.39
C ALA A 98 5.15 -8.02 2.06
N THR A 99 4.54 -7.50 0.99
CA THR A 99 5.18 -7.42 -0.34
C THR A 99 6.35 -6.44 -0.34
N MET A 100 6.22 -5.27 0.30
CA MET A 100 7.33 -4.32 0.43
C MET A 100 8.51 -4.93 1.18
N ASP A 101 8.23 -5.63 2.28
CA ASP A 101 9.28 -6.28 3.07
C ASP A 101 9.96 -7.41 2.30
N PHE A 102 9.17 -8.27 1.64
CA PHE A 102 9.68 -9.35 0.79
C PHE A 102 10.58 -8.81 -0.33
N ALA A 103 10.13 -7.77 -1.03
CA ALA A 103 10.91 -7.13 -2.08
C ALA A 103 12.24 -6.57 -1.54
N ARG A 104 12.23 -5.92 -0.37
CA ARG A 104 13.45 -5.37 0.24
C ARG A 104 14.40 -6.45 0.74
N ASN A 105 13.91 -7.33 1.61
CA ASN A 105 14.75 -8.20 2.43
C ASN A 105 15.02 -9.56 1.79
N VAL A 106 14.19 -9.99 0.83
CA VAL A 106 14.38 -11.25 0.09
C VAL A 106 14.87 -11.00 -1.33
N LEU A 107 14.29 -10.03 -2.04
CA LEU A 107 14.62 -9.79 -3.46
C LEU A 107 15.70 -8.72 -3.69
N GLY A 108 16.10 -8.00 -2.64
CA GLY A 108 17.07 -6.90 -2.75
C GLY A 108 16.59 -5.79 -3.68
N THR A 109 15.28 -5.52 -3.69
CA THR A 109 14.67 -4.41 -4.41
C THR A 109 14.50 -3.23 -3.45
N PRO A 110 14.93 -2.01 -3.84
CA PRO A 110 14.75 -0.83 -2.99
C PRO A 110 13.27 -0.43 -2.94
N THR A 111 12.55 -0.91 -1.92
CA THR A 111 11.19 -0.48 -1.57
C THR A 111 11.21 0.27 -0.25
N PRO A 112 10.28 1.19 0.07
CA PRO A 112 10.28 1.90 1.35
C PRO A 112 10.31 0.98 2.57
N HIS A 113 11.07 1.33 3.61
CA HIS A 113 11.00 0.62 4.88
C HIS A 113 9.72 1.01 5.64
N VAL A 114 8.98 0.02 6.15
CA VAL A 114 7.75 0.25 6.94
C VAL A 114 8.11 0.38 8.42
N TYR A 115 7.75 1.50 9.04
CA TYR A 115 7.98 1.76 10.46
C TYR A 115 6.82 1.29 11.35
N ALA A 116 5.59 1.49 10.88
CA ALA A 116 4.37 1.07 11.57
C ALA A 116 3.24 0.89 10.57
N TRP A 117 2.28 0.03 10.87
CA TRP A 117 1.05 -0.10 10.09
C TRP A 117 -0.05 -0.67 10.98
N ASP A 118 -1.29 -0.41 10.61
CA ASP A 118 -2.46 -0.99 11.28
C ASP A 118 -3.56 -1.22 10.22
N GLY A 119 -4.09 -2.45 10.18
CA GLY A 119 -5.17 -2.85 9.29
C GLY A 119 -6.51 -3.08 9.98
N CYS A 120 -6.65 -2.72 11.26
CA CYS A 120 -7.81 -3.05 12.09
C CYS A 120 -9.02 -2.17 11.79
N ARG A 121 -10.19 -2.83 11.77
CA ARG A 121 -11.51 -2.31 11.38
C ARG A 121 -11.98 -1.18 12.30
N SER A 122 -12.70 -0.19 11.75
CA SER A 122 -13.65 0.62 12.52
C SER A 122 -14.68 -0.28 13.22
N GLY A 123 -14.62 -0.36 14.55
CA GLY A 123 -15.39 -1.23 15.43
C GLY A 123 -14.61 -1.54 16.72
N VAL A 124 -15.27 -1.99 17.80
CA VAL A 124 -14.74 -2.11 19.18
C VAL A 124 -13.25 -2.53 19.21
N GLY A 125 -12.36 -1.59 19.52
CA GLY A 125 -10.91 -1.77 19.41
C GLY A 125 -10.21 -1.04 18.26
N SER A 126 -10.89 -0.12 17.55
CA SER A 126 -10.30 0.70 16.50
C SER A 126 -9.05 1.44 16.99
N ASN A 127 -7.99 1.46 16.17
CA ASN A 127 -6.80 2.26 16.44
C ASN A 127 -7.16 3.75 16.60
N SER A 128 -6.32 4.53 17.29
CA SER A 128 -6.63 5.93 17.59
C SER A 128 -6.72 6.82 16.34
N VAL A 129 -6.13 6.39 15.23
CA VAL A 129 -6.24 7.08 13.92
C VAL A 129 -7.66 6.98 13.36
N GLY A 130 -8.39 5.90 13.67
CA GLY A 130 -9.76 5.69 13.18
C GLY A 130 -9.82 5.23 11.72
N ALA A 131 -8.68 4.92 11.10
CA ALA A 131 -8.56 4.32 9.78
C ALA A 131 -7.33 3.41 9.73
N GLU A 132 -7.29 2.54 8.72
CA GLU A 132 -6.11 1.75 8.43
C GLU A 132 -4.98 2.67 7.91
N PHE A 133 -3.72 2.33 8.18
CA PHE A 133 -2.59 3.16 7.74
C PHE A 133 -1.29 2.37 7.57
N ILE A 134 -0.35 2.99 6.86
CA ILE A 134 1.06 2.61 6.79
C ILE A 134 1.92 3.85 7.06
N ILE A 135 2.81 3.79 8.04
CA ILE A 135 3.91 4.73 8.22
C ILE A 135 5.17 4.11 7.62
N MET A 136 5.76 4.76 6.63
CA MET A 136 6.91 4.24 5.91
C MET A 136 7.93 5.32 5.57
N GLU A 137 9.11 4.89 5.15
CA GLU A 137 10.20 5.71 4.68
C GLU A 137 9.78 6.64 3.54
N ARG A 138 10.13 7.93 3.66
CA ARG A 138 10.14 8.84 2.51
C ARG A 138 11.41 8.59 1.70
N VAL A 139 11.28 7.87 0.58
CA VAL A 139 12.40 7.61 -0.31
C VAL A 139 12.80 8.92 -1.02
N PRO A 140 14.06 9.36 -0.91
CA PRO A 140 14.52 10.55 -1.62
C PRO A 140 14.61 10.27 -3.12
N GLY A 141 14.14 11.22 -3.92
CA GLY A 141 14.24 11.13 -5.38
C GLY A 141 13.16 11.92 -6.10
N VAL A 142 13.15 11.76 -7.42
CA VAL A 142 12.14 12.34 -8.32
C VAL A 142 11.58 11.26 -9.23
N SER A 143 10.34 11.45 -9.69
CA SER A 143 9.73 10.53 -10.64
C SER A 143 10.53 10.45 -11.94
N LEU A 144 10.83 9.24 -12.40
CA LEU A 144 11.50 9.04 -13.69
C LEU A 144 10.75 9.72 -14.84
N ALA A 145 9.43 9.77 -14.80
CA ALA A 145 8.61 10.39 -15.84
C ALA A 145 8.91 11.89 -16.03
N SER A 146 9.31 12.61 -14.98
CA SER A 146 9.64 14.04 -15.08
C SER A 146 11.02 14.30 -15.69
N LEU A 147 11.89 13.29 -15.66
CA LEU A 147 13.25 13.35 -16.20
C LEU A 147 13.40 12.62 -17.54
N TRP A 148 12.54 11.67 -17.87
CA TRP A 148 12.73 10.73 -18.97
C TRP A 148 13.11 11.40 -20.30
N TRP A 149 12.44 12.49 -20.64
CA TRP A 149 12.68 13.21 -21.89
C TRP A 149 13.94 14.08 -21.88
N LYS A 150 14.52 14.34 -20.70
CA LYS A 150 15.76 15.10 -20.51
C LYS A 150 17.01 14.20 -20.48
N LEU A 151 16.82 12.90 -20.27
CA LEU A 151 17.92 11.93 -20.16
C LEU A 151 18.51 11.58 -21.54
N GLU A 152 19.83 11.46 -21.58
CA GLU A 152 20.55 10.94 -22.73
C GLU A 152 20.33 9.44 -22.91
N LEU A 153 20.59 8.92 -24.11
CA LEU A 153 20.38 7.50 -24.44
C LEU A 153 21.17 6.57 -23.50
N GLY A 154 22.42 6.94 -23.17
CA GLY A 154 23.26 6.15 -22.27
C GLY A 154 22.69 6.05 -20.84
N GLU A 155 22.06 7.12 -20.34
CA GLU A 155 21.42 7.13 -19.03
C GLU A 155 20.14 6.31 -19.02
N LYS A 156 19.31 6.44 -20.06
CA LYS A 156 18.12 5.61 -20.27
C LYS A 156 18.48 4.13 -20.27
N LEU A 157 19.54 3.76 -21.00
CA LEU A 157 20.00 2.37 -21.05
C LEU A 157 20.42 1.86 -19.65
N LYS A 158 21.15 2.65 -18.87
CA LYS A 158 21.53 2.28 -17.49
C LYS A 158 20.29 2.01 -16.62
N ILE A 159 19.26 2.86 -16.71
CA ILE A 159 18.01 2.70 -15.97
C ILE A 159 17.26 1.44 -16.41
N LEU A 160 17.15 1.20 -17.72
CA LEU A 160 16.49 0.01 -18.25
C LEU A 160 17.21 -1.28 -17.80
N LEU A 161 18.54 -1.30 -17.83
CA LEU A 161 19.33 -2.42 -17.34
C LEU A 161 19.11 -2.65 -15.83
N GLN A 162 19.01 -1.57 -15.05
CA GLN A 162 18.71 -1.67 -13.62
C GLN A 162 17.31 -2.27 -13.39
N VAL A 163 16.28 -1.79 -14.10
CA VAL A 163 14.92 -2.34 -14.03
C VAL A 163 14.88 -3.81 -14.43
N ALA A 164 15.54 -4.17 -15.54
CA ALA A 164 15.64 -5.56 -15.99
C ALA A 164 16.32 -6.45 -14.93
N SER A 165 17.32 -5.94 -14.22
CA SER A 165 17.98 -6.67 -13.14
C SER A 165 17.04 -6.96 -11.95
N PHE A 166 16.10 -6.04 -11.64
CA PHE A 166 15.08 -6.27 -10.63
C PHE A 166 14.05 -7.30 -11.12
N GLN A 167 13.54 -7.13 -12.35
CA GLN A 167 12.59 -8.06 -12.94
C GLN A 167 13.13 -9.48 -13.00
N LYS A 168 14.40 -9.66 -13.38
CA LYS A 168 15.07 -10.97 -13.36
C LYS A 168 14.96 -11.64 -11.98
N ARG A 169 15.28 -10.92 -10.90
CA ARG A 169 15.19 -11.45 -9.54
C ARG A 169 13.75 -11.78 -9.14
N TRP A 170 12.78 -10.97 -9.58
CA TRP A 170 11.36 -11.19 -9.25
C TRP A 170 10.81 -12.45 -9.92
N VAL A 171 11.18 -12.72 -11.18
CA VAL A 171 10.68 -13.91 -11.90
C VAL A 171 11.36 -15.21 -11.51
N GLU A 172 12.52 -15.14 -10.84
CA GLU A 172 13.22 -16.32 -10.30
C GLU A 172 12.52 -16.88 -9.04
N VAL A 173 11.68 -16.08 -8.38
CA VAL A 173 10.93 -16.50 -7.18
C VAL A 173 9.84 -17.50 -7.55
N GLN A 174 9.77 -18.59 -6.80
CA GLN A 174 8.70 -19.58 -6.91
C GLN A 174 7.73 -19.45 -5.73
N PHE A 175 6.46 -19.24 -6.06
CA PHE A 175 5.35 -19.29 -5.12
C PHE A 175 4.63 -20.63 -5.29
N THR A 176 4.21 -21.22 -4.17
CA THR A 176 3.53 -22.52 -4.14
C THR A 176 2.05 -22.43 -4.51
N LYS A 177 1.46 -21.24 -4.37
CA LYS A 177 0.04 -20.95 -4.58
C LYS A 177 -0.16 -19.64 -5.33
N PHE A 178 -1.34 -19.48 -5.92
CA PHE A 178 -1.83 -18.22 -6.48
C PHE A 178 -2.60 -17.45 -5.41
N GLY A 179 -2.34 -16.15 -5.29
CA GLY A 179 -2.96 -15.31 -4.26
C GLY A 179 -2.15 -14.03 -4.01
N SER A 180 -2.24 -13.49 -2.81
CA SER A 180 -1.43 -12.34 -2.38
C SER A 180 -0.53 -12.69 -1.20
N LEU A 181 0.59 -11.97 -1.04
CA LEU A 181 1.61 -12.26 -0.04
C LEU A 181 1.23 -11.65 1.31
N TYR A 182 1.44 -12.38 2.40
CA TYR A 182 1.20 -11.92 3.78
C TYR A 182 2.32 -12.36 4.71
N PHE A 183 2.41 -11.77 5.91
CA PHE A 183 3.23 -12.33 6.99
C PHE A 183 2.55 -13.54 7.61
N ALA A 184 3.33 -14.58 7.93
CA ALA A 184 2.82 -15.80 8.57
C ALA A 184 2.11 -15.52 9.91
N GLU A 185 2.55 -14.51 10.67
CA GLU A 185 1.95 -14.17 11.97
C GLU A 185 0.60 -13.45 11.84
N SER A 186 0.33 -12.84 10.68
CA SER A 186 -0.92 -12.12 10.40
C SER A 186 -2.09 -13.06 10.05
N THR A 187 -1.87 -14.38 10.07
CA THR A 187 -2.84 -15.37 9.62
C THR A 187 -3.75 -15.86 10.75
N SER A 188 -4.91 -15.24 10.85
CA SER A 188 -6.13 -15.89 11.36
C SER A 188 -7.04 -16.29 10.20
N PHE A 189 -6.44 -16.77 9.10
CA PHE A 189 -7.18 -17.32 7.97
C PHE A 189 -7.94 -18.55 8.47
N ARG A 190 -9.29 -18.47 8.46
CA ARG A 190 -10.15 -19.58 8.87
C ARG A 190 -9.86 -20.79 7.98
N GLY A 191 -9.17 -21.78 8.52
CA GLY A 191 -8.79 -23.01 7.82
C GLY A 191 -7.33 -23.34 8.09
N GLY A 192 -7.08 -24.08 9.16
CA GLY A 192 -5.76 -24.52 9.53
C GLY A 192 -5.21 -25.49 8.50
N GLU A 193 -4.21 -25.06 7.77
CA GLU A 193 -3.20 -25.91 7.14
C GLU A 193 -1.99 -25.02 6.83
N SER A 194 -0.81 -25.51 7.14
CA SER A 194 0.48 -24.81 7.02
C SER A 194 0.65 -24.18 5.63
N GLN A 195 0.36 -22.88 5.51
CA GLN A 195 0.44 -22.11 4.27
C GLN A 195 1.90 -21.75 3.95
N MET A 196 2.75 -22.72 3.61
CA MET A 196 4.07 -22.40 3.04
C MET A 196 3.86 -21.70 1.71
N GLY A 197 3.98 -20.37 1.68
CA GLY A 197 3.65 -19.55 0.51
C GLY A 197 4.81 -19.22 -0.42
N VAL A 198 6.01 -19.12 0.15
CA VAL A 198 7.24 -18.85 -0.61
C VAL A 198 8.23 -19.98 -0.36
N VAL A 199 8.73 -20.59 -1.43
CA VAL A 199 9.73 -21.66 -1.31
C VAL A 199 10.96 -21.11 -0.58
N GLY A 200 11.23 -21.66 0.61
CA GLY A 200 12.44 -21.34 1.40
C GLY A 200 12.34 -20.15 2.36
N ASN A 201 11.17 -19.51 2.55
CA ASN A 201 11.04 -18.45 3.56
C ASN A 201 9.76 -18.59 4.42
N PRO A 202 9.87 -19.02 5.69
CA PRO A 202 8.72 -19.26 6.57
C PRO A 202 8.03 -17.99 7.07
N ARG A 203 8.65 -16.80 6.87
CA ARG A 203 8.07 -15.53 7.29
C ARG A 203 6.87 -15.11 6.45
N PHE A 204 6.78 -15.63 5.22
CA PHE A 204 5.78 -15.23 4.24
C PHE A 204 4.89 -16.38 3.79
N VAL A 205 3.62 -16.05 3.59
CA VAL A 205 2.57 -16.99 3.19
C VAL A 205 1.74 -16.40 2.05
N ILE A 206 1.09 -17.27 1.27
CA ILE A 206 0.17 -16.84 0.21
C ILE A 206 -1.25 -17.02 0.74
N GLY A 207 -1.99 -15.92 0.79
CA GLY A 207 -3.37 -15.85 1.25
C GLY A 207 -4.32 -15.37 0.16
N PRO A 208 -5.51 -14.87 0.54
CA PRO A 208 -6.51 -14.41 -0.41
C PRO A 208 -5.98 -13.31 -1.35
N ALA A 209 -6.46 -13.29 -2.59
CA ALA A 209 -6.11 -12.26 -3.55
C ALA A 209 -6.76 -10.90 -3.21
N VAL A 210 -5.97 -9.82 -3.29
CA VAL A 210 -6.41 -8.43 -3.08
C VAL A 210 -6.34 -7.58 -4.36
N GLY A 211 -6.11 -8.23 -5.50
CA GLY A 211 -6.15 -7.57 -6.80
C GLY A 211 -7.48 -6.87 -7.05
N ARG A 212 -7.45 -5.81 -7.86
CA ARG A 212 -8.60 -4.96 -8.15
C ARG A 212 -9.73 -5.71 -8.84
N GLU A 213 -9.39 -6.74 -9.60
CA GLU A 213 -10.30 -7.69 -10.22
C GLU A 213 -11.17 -8.46 -9.20
N TRP A 214 -10.86 -8.39 -7.90
CA TRP A 214 -11.61 -8.99 -6.79
C TRP A 214 -12.43 -8.00 -5.96
N SER A 215 -12.22 -6.69 -6.13
CA SER A 215 -12.87 -5.63 -5.34
C SER A 215 -13.74 -4.68 -6.16
N ASP A 216 -13.34 -4.39 -7.39
CA ASP A 216 -13.97 -3.38 -8.23
C ASP A 216 -15.34 -3.83 -8.74
N GLU A 217 -16.14 -2.87 -9.24
CA GLU A 217 -17.44 -3.12 -9.86
C GLU A 217 -18.39 -3.98 -9.01
N GLY A 218 -18.36 -3.80 -7.68
CA GLY A 218 -19.23 -4.51 -6.74
C GLY A 218 -18.72 -5.89 -6.32
N ARG A 219 -17.61 -6.39 -6.89
CA ARG A 219 -17.03 -7.71 -6.55
C ARG A 219 -16.59 -7.81 -5.10
N GLN A 220 -16.27 -6.69 -4.45
CA GLN A 220 -16.01 -6.66 -3.00
C GLN A 220 -17.18 -7.20 -2.15
N ASN A 221 -18.43 -7.06 -2.63
CA ASN A 221 -19.63 -7.48 -1.93
C ASN A 221 -20.08 -8.90 -2.31
N VAL A 222 -19.44 -9.51 -3.30
CA VAL A 222 -19.74 -10.87 -3.74
C VAL A 222 -18.99 -11.85 -2.85
N GLN A 223 -19.70 -12.86 -2.33
CA GLN A 223 -19.05 -13.97 -1.66
C GLN A 223 -18.47 -14.92 -2.72
N CYS A 224 -17.21 -14.69 -3.08
CA CYS A 224 -16.45 -15.56 -3.98
C CYS A 224 -15.25 -16.18 -3.26
N ASP A 225 -14.81 -17.32 -3.77
CA ASP A 225 -13.52 -17.90 -3.43
C ASP A 225 -12.43 -16.90 -3.85
N ARG A 226 -11.64 -16.43 -2.88
CA ARG A 226 -10.53 -15.49 -3.09
C ARG A 226 -9.17 -16.16 -2.94
N GLY A 227 -9.14 -17.49 -2.86
CA GLY A 227 -7.91 -18.25 -2.69
C GLY A 227 -7.42 -18.30 -1.24
N PRO A 228 -6.17 -18.76 -1.02
CA PRO A 228 -5.16 -19.05 -2.05
C PRO A 228 -5.50 -20.31 -2.86
N TRP A 229 -4.98 -20.40 -4.09
CA TRP A 229 -5.24 -21.53 -4.99
C TRP A 229 -3.99 -22.32 -5.33
N ASP A 230 -4.09 -23.66 -5.41
CA ASP A 230 -2.96 -24.54 -5.72
C ASP A 230 -2.73 -24.75 -7.23
N SER A 231 -3.66 -24.27 -8.08
CA SER A 231 -3.54 -24.41 -9.54
C SER A 231 -4.09 -23.21 -10.30
N ILE A 232 -3.60 -23.05 -11.52
CA ILE A 232 -4.11 -22.04 -12.46
C ILE A 232 -5.57 -22.29 -12.83
N VAL A 233 -6.02 -23.55 -12.85
CA VAL A 233 -7.40 -23.90 -13.18
C VAL A 233 -8.35 -23.44 -12.08
N SER A 234 -8.02 -23.68 -10.81
CA SER A 234 -8.82 -23.19 -9.66
C SER A 234 -8.86 -21.66 -9.62
N TYR A 235 -7.71 -21.01 -9.85
CA TYR A 235 -7.64 -19.55 -9.93
C TYR A 235 -8.54 -18.99 -11.05
N ARG A 236 -8.46 -19.56 -12.27
CA ARG A 236 -9.27 -19.12 -13.41
C ARG A 236 -10.77 -19.36 -13.20
N LYS A 237 -11.15 -20.48 -12.56
CA LYS A 237 -12.55 -20.74 -12.18
C LYS A 237 -13.08 -19.70 -11.20
N ALA A 238 -12.27 -19.29 -10.23
CA ALA A 238 -12.67 -18.29 -9.25
C ALA A 238 -12.87 -16.89 -9.86
N ILE A 239 -12.07 -16.50 -10.88
CA ILE A 239 -12.22 -15.20 -11.57
C ILE A 239 -13.45 -15.14 -12.48
N ALA A 240 -13.81 -16.28 -13.07
CA ALA A 240 -14.89 -16.38 -14.07
C ALA A 240 -16.31 -16.31 -13.48
N LEU A 241 -16.41 -16.35 -12.15
CA LEU A 241 -17.64 -16.06 -11.39
C LEU A 241 -17.84 -14.54 -11.22
#